data_AF-A0A925VKM6-F1
#
_entry.id   AF-A0A925VKM6-F1
#
_cell.length_a   1.000
_cell.length_b   1.000
_cell.length_c   1.000
_cell.angle_alpha   90.00
_cell.angle_beta   90.00
_cell.angle_gamma   90.00
#
_symmetry.space_group_name_H-M   'P 1'
#
loop_
_entity.id
_entity.type
_entity.pdbx_description
1 polymer ?
#
loop_
_entity_poly.entity_id
_entity_poly.type
_entity_poly.pdbx_seq_one_letter_code
_entity_poly.pdbx_strand_id
1 'polypeptide(L)'
;MIALALLCFPLLYLPGLLLSWALGAAARPADPLERHYERIAIGALFNGWLALTLAELALFSIWLHAALLLLACAALLFVAWRQRTLPRLRILHRSSFVVRRLSLDLWLFTALLAVAFTLTARPFQVLRGVMDAGTYTNSGLAIAQTGAIVQHDALMAQLASDAASPDPTIAEPAAQALSNFFSGQSDMRFIATKLRASGFFVLEGEAAQGRVVPQGLHLLPAWIALLASIGGPLLGLWAPGLLGVLSCWSVGMLGRRLAGRWVGALAFLLLALNGVQVWFSRYSTAETSMQFLLFAGLYFFAKMTATGNSQTPVSGDMALSPQHSVLSTQSSALIAGLAIGQIALTRLDFFLLGGPLVPVAAYLLYIAISRRWRRMHTIFALGLALMLAQASL
;
A
#
# COMPACT_ATOMS: atom_id res chain seq x y z
N MET A 1 -18.73 3.79 12.52
CA MET A 1 -18.81 3.51 11.06
C MET A 1 -18.88 4.78 10.22
N ILE A 2 -19.78 5.73 10.49
CA ILE A 2 -19.91 6.98 9.70
C ILE A 2 -18.59 7.79 9.67
N ALA A 3 -17.92 7.98 10.79
CA ALA A 3 -16.63 8.67 10.86
C ALA A 3 -15.55 8.01 10.00
N LEU A 4 -15.47 6.66 10.00
CA LEU A 4 -14.50 5.91 9.20
C LEU A 4 -14.83 6.00 7.70
N ALA A 5 -16.10 5.99 7.33
CA ALA A 5 -16.52 6.17 5.94
C ALA A 5 -16.19 7.58 5.40
N LEU A 6 -16.42 8.61 6.22
CA LEU A 6 -16.03 10.00 5.90
C LEU A 6 -14.51 10.17 5.79
N LEU A 7 -13.75 9.34 6.50
CA LEU A 7 -12.30 9.31 6.45
C LEU A 7 -11.74 8.58 5.22
N CYS A 8 -12.28 7.40 4.93
CA CYS A 8 -11.84 6.55 3.84
C CYS A 8 -12.17 7.13 2.47
N PHE A 9 -13.20 7.99 2.36
CA PHE A 9 -13.55 8.61 1.08
C PHE A 9 -12.46 9.54 0.52
N PRO A 10 -12.00 10.61 1.21
CA PRO A 10 -10.96 11.49 0.69
C PRO A 10 -9.62 10.77 0.52
N LEU A 11 -9.29 9.81 1.39
CA LEU A 11 -8.07 9.02 1.30
C LEU A 11 -8.12 8.03 0.13
N LEU A 12 -9.07 7.10 0.14
CA LEU A 12 -9.03 5.94 -0.76
C LEU A 12 -9.79 6.19 -2.06
N TYR A 13 -10.89 6.93 -2.03
CA TYR A 13 -11.79 7.01 -3.19
C TYR A 13 -11.53 8.22 -4.08
N LEU A 14 -11.36 9.41 -3.49
CA LEU A 14 -11.33 10.68 -4.22
C LEU A 14 -10.17 10.76 -5.25
N PRO A 15 -8.92 10.38 -4.94
CA PRO A 15 -7.82 10.47 -5.91
C PRO A 15 -8.06 9.55 -7.11
N GLY A 16 -8.51 8.33 -6.87
CA GLY A 16 -8.85 7.39 -7.93
C GLY A 16 -10.05 7.84 -8.76
N LEU A 17 -11.06 8.44 -8.13
CA LEU A 17 -12.21 9.04 -8.81
C LEU A 17 -11.76 10.13 -9.79
N LEU A 18 -10.98 11.10 -9.30
CA LEU A 18 -10.52 12.22 -10.10
C LEU A 18 -9.53 11.79 -11.19
N LEU A 19 -8.66 10.82 -10.89
CA LEU A 19 -7.80 10.21 -11.92
C LEU A 19 -8.64 9.53 -13.00
N SER A 20 -9.70 8.82 -12.64
CA SER A 20 -10.61 8.21 -13.62
C SER A 20 -11.27 9.25 -14.53
N TRP A 21 -11.61 10.43 -14.00
CA TRP A 21 -12.15 11.53 -14.81
C TRP A 21 -11.07 12.16 -15.70
N ALA A 22 -9.88 12.43 -15.16
CA ALA A 22 -8.75 12.99 -15.90
C ALA A 22 -8.29 12.08 -17.05
N LEU A 23 -8.54 10.78 -16.96
CA LEU A 23 -8.23 9.81 -18.02
C LEU A 23 -9.39 9.58 -19.00
N GLY A 24 -10.50 10.33 -18.90
CA GLY A 24 -11.63 10.23 -19.82
C GLY A 24 -12.56 9.03 -19.58
N ALA A 25 -12.43 8.36 -18.43
CA ALA A 25 -13.19 7.14 -18.14
C ALA A 25 -14.67 7.37 -17.78
N ALA A 26 -15.07 8.63 -17.53
CA ALA A 26 -16.44 8.98 -17.16
C ALA A 26 -17.48 8.66 -18.26
N ALA A 27 -17.05 8.59 -19.52
CA ALA A 27 -17.95 8.45 -20.68
C ALA A 27 -18.39 7.01 -20.98
N ARG A 28 -17.79 5.98 -20.37
CA ARG A 28 -18.07 4.58 -20.70
C ARG A 28 -18.94 3.92 -19.63
N PRO A 29 -19.97 3.13 -19.99
CA PRO A 29 -20.66 2.27 -19.03
C PRO A 29 -19.72 1.16 -18.59
N ALA A 30 -18.95 1.43 -17.54
CA ALA A 30 -18.11 0.44 -16.91
C ALA A 30 -18.89 -0.29 -15.82
N ASP A 31 -18.52 -1.54 -15.60
CA ASP A 31 -18.92 -2.30 -14.42
C ASP A 31 -18.67 -1.44 -13.15
N PRO A 32 -19.72 -1.12 -12.38
CA PRO A 32 -19.60 -0.23 -11.22
C PRO A 32 -18.68 -0.85 -10.16
N LEU A 33 -18.71 -2.17 -9.98
CA LEU A 33 -17.91 -2.83 -8.96
C LEU A 33 -16.42 -2.72 -9.29
N GLU A 34 -16.03 -3.02 -10.54
CA GLU A 34 -14.65 -2.80 -11.01
C GLU A 34 -14.24 -1.33 -10.86
N ARG A 35 -15.12 -0.42 -11.24
CA ARG A 35 -14.86 1.03 -11.12
C ARG A 35 -14.61 1.45 -9.68
N HIS A 36 -15.40 0.99 -8.71
CA HIS A 36 -15.22 1.34 -7.31
C HIS A 36 -13.92 0.76 -6.76
N TYR A 37 -13.62 -0.50 -7.09
CA TYR A 37 -12.38 -1.16 -6.72
C TYR A 37 -11.16 -0.42 -7.28
N GLU A 38 -11.13 -0.11 -8.58
CA GLU A 38 -10.01 0.56 -9.22
C GLU A 38 -9.71 1.91 -8.58
N ARG A 39 -10.76 2.68 -8.26
CA ARG A 39 -10.62 3.99 -7.59
C ARG A 39 -9.99 3.84 -6.21
N ILE A 40 -10.45 2.85 -5.44
CA ILE A 40 -9.93 2.56 -4.10
C ILE A 40 -8.49 2.06 -4.15
N ALA A 41 -8.17 1.17 -5.07
CA ALA A 41 -6.81 0.67 -5.26
C ALA A 41 -5.85 1.80 -5.65
N ILE A 42 -6.23 2.67 -6.59
CA ILE A 42 -5.43 3.85 -6.98
C ILE A 42 -5.22 4.77 -5.79
N GLY A 43 -6.28 5.12 -5.04
CA GLY A 43 -6.15 6.00 -3.88
C GLY A 43 -5.28 5.40 -2.78
N ALA A 44 -5.38 4.09 -2.54
CA ALA A 44 -4.50 3.39 -1.62
C ALA A 44 -3.03 3.46 -2.08
N LEU A 45 -2.73 3.08 -3.32
CA LEU A 45 -1.37 3.15 -3.88
C LEU A 45 -0.78 4.56 -3.79
N PHE A 46 -1.57 5.58 -4.10
CA PHE A 46 -1.14 6.97 -4.04
C PHE A 46 -0.87 7.44 -2.61
N ASN A 47 -1.78 7.18 -1.66
CA ASN A 47 -1.63 7.69 -0.30
C ASN A 47 -0.57 6.94 0.51
N GLY A 48 -0.45 5.62 0.33
CA GLY A 48 0.65 4.86 0.94
C GLY A 48 2.00 5.37 0.46
N TRP A 49 2.14 5.59 -0.86
CA TRP A 49 3.36 6.13 -1.45
C TRP A 49 3.67 7.54 -0.98
N LEU A 50 2.69 8.45 -1.01
CA LEU A 50 2.87 9.84 -0.57
C LEU A 50 3.27 9.92 0.91
N ALA A 51 2.62 9.15 1.78
CA ALA A 51 2.96 9.14 3.20
C ALA A 51 4.39 8.64 3.43
N LEU A 52 4.80 7.59 2.71
CA LEU A 52 6.16 7.07 2.77
C LEU A 52 7.19 8.10 2.29
N THR A 53 6.99 8.69 1.11
CA THR A 53 7.93 9.70 0.58
C THR A 53 8.06 10.91 1.50
N LEU A 54 6.97 11.36 2.12
CA LEU A 54 7.06 12.43 3.11
C LEU A 54 7.86 12.01 4.35
N ALA A 55 7.71 10.76 4.81
CA ALA A 55 8.43 10.24 5.97
C ALA A 55 9.93 10.02 5.69
N GLU A 56 10.28 9.58 4.48
CA GLU A 56 11.67 9.48 3.98
C GLU A 56 12.35 10.84 3.97
N LEU A 57 11.62 11.89 3.58
CA LEU A 57 12.10 13.27 3.58
C LEU A 57 12.08 13.95 4.96
N ALA A 58 11.65 13.26 6.02
CA ALA A 58 11.44 13.83 7.34
C ALA A 58 10.46 15.03 7.37
N LEU A 59 9.48 15.03 6.45
CA LEU A 59 8.48 16.10 6.28
C LEU A 59 7.06 15.61 6.58
N PHE A 60 6.88 14.38 7.04
CA PHE A 60 5.54 13.83 7.23
C PHE A 60 4.76 14.63 8.28
N SER A 61 3.62 15.17 7.84
CA SER A 61 2.57 15.69 8.72
C SER A 61 1.23 15.45 8.03
N ILE A 62 0.18 15.23 8.82
CA ILE A 62 -1.15 15.02 8.24
C ILE A 62 -1.63 16.23 7.43
N TRP A 63 -1.24 17.43 7.83
CA TRP A 63 -1.60 18.67 7.14
C TRP A 63 -0.88 18.81 5.80
N LEU A 64 0.43 18.52 5.74
CA LEU A 64 1.16 18.53 4.47
C LEU A 64 0.64 17.43 3.54
N HIS A 65 0.41 16.23 4.06
CA HIS A 65 -0.19 15.14 3.30
C HIS A 65 -1.55 15.54 2.72
N ALA A 66 -2.44 16.12 3.53
CA ALA A 66 -3.75 16.59 3.11
C ALA A 66 -3.64 17.73 2.07
N ALA A 67 -2.73 18.68 2.25
CA ALA A 67 -2.50 19.78 1.32
C ALA A 67 -2.04 19.27 -0.05
N LEU A 68 -1.05 18.35 -0.08
CA LEU A 68 -0.57 17.73 -1.31
C LEU A 68 -1.63 16.86 -1.98
N LEU A 69 -2.42 16.13 -1.19
CA LEU A 69 -3.56 15.35 -1.68
C LEU A 69 -4.61 16.26 -2.34
N LEU A 70 -4.96 17.38 -1.70
CA LEU A 70 -5.89 18.37 -2.25
C LEU A 70 -5.35 19.02 -3.52
N LEU A 71 -4.06 19.37 -3.56
CA LEU A 71 -3.38 19.89 -4.76
C LEU A 71 -3.42 18.89 -5.91
N ALA A 72 -3.09 17.62 -5.65
CA ALA A 72 -3.16 16.55 -6.64
C ALA A 72 -4.60 16.37 -7.14
N CYS A 73 -5.58 16.36 -6.24
CA CYS A 73 -7.00 16.29 -6.59
C CYS A 73 -7.44 17.49 -7.45
N ALA A 74 -7.07 18.71 -7.08
CA ALA A 74 -7.38 19.93 -7.82
C ALA A 74 -6.75 19.91 -9.21
N ALA A 75 -5.49 19.46 -9.34
CA ALA A 75 -4.80 19.30 -10.61
C ALA A 75 -5.52 18.26 -11.51
N LEU A 76 -5.89 17.10 -10.97
CA LEU A 76 -6.65 16.08 -11.71
C LEU A 76 -8.02 16.59 -12.15
N LEU A 77 -8.71 17.33 -11.28
CA LEU A 77 -10.00 17.96 -11.59
C LEU A 77 -9.85 19.01 -12.70
N PHE A 78 -8.81 19.84 -12.64
CA PHE A 78 -8.50 20.83 -13.67
C PHE A 78 -8.20 20.17 -15.01
N VAL A 79 -7.42 19.08 -15.03
CA VAL A 79 -7.18 18.28 -16.24
C VAL A 79 -8.48 17.71 -16.79
N ALA A 80 -9.32 17.12 -15.94
CA ALA A 80 -10.62 16.58 -16.36
C ALA A 80 -11.56 17.66 -16.92
N TRP A 81 -11.55 18.85 -16.31
CA TRP A 81 -12.30 20.01 -16.79
C TRP A 81 -11.81 20.47 -18.16
N ARG A 82 -10.48 20.63 -18.33
CA ARG A 82 -9.87 21.06 -19.59
C ARG A 82 -10.13 20.05 -20.72
N GLN A 83 -10.08 18.76 -20.42
CA GLN A 83 -10.38 17.69 -21.37
C GLN A 83 -11.88 17.49 -21.61
N ARG A 84 -12.76 18.22 -20.91
CA ARG A 84 -14.23 18.08 -20.96
C ARG A 84 -14.72 16.66 -20.66
N THR A 85 -13.96 15.93 -19.84
CA THR A 85 -14.25 14.56 -19.42
C THR A 85 -15.04 14.49 -18.12
N LEU A 86 -15.31 15.65 -17.49
CA LEU A 86 -16.22 15.71 -16.36
C LEU A 86 -17.57 15.09 -16.74
N PRO A 87 -18.17 14.27 -15.85
CA PRO A 87 -19.48 13.70 -16.11
C PRO A 87 -20.48 14.84 -16.29
N ARG A 88 -20.99 15.03 -17.52
CA ARG A 88 -22.20 15.84 -17.71
C ARG A 88 -23.31 15.13 -16.95
N LEU A 89 -24.06 15.86 -16.11
CA LEU A 89 -25.28 15.39 -15.45
C LEU A 89 -26.32 15.07 -16.53
N ARG A 90 -26.13 13.95 -17.24
CA ARG A 90 -27.09 13.39 -18.16
C ARG A 90 -27.98 12.50 -17.31
N ILE A 91 -29.18 13.00 -17.02
CA ILE A 91 -30.28 12.21 -16.46
C ILE A 91 -30.60 11.13 -17.50
N LEU A 92 -29.92 9.99 -17.39
CA LEU A 92 -30.09 8.87 -18.30
C LEU A 92 -31.19 7.98 -17.74
N HIS A 93 -32.39 8.13 -18.31
CA HIS A 93 -33.43 7.12 -18.29
C HIS A 93 -32.82 5.81 -18.83
N ARG A 94 -32.55 4.83 -17.96
CA ARG A 94 -31.91 3.57 -18.32
C ARG A 94 -32.75 2.37 -17.92
N SER A 95 -32.83 1.41 -18.85
CA SER A 95 -33.48 0.10 -18.76
C SER A 95 -33.26 -0.62 -17.42
N SER A 96 -34.36 -1.06 -16.82
CA SER A 96 -34.45 -1.64 -15.46
C SER A 96 -33.67 -2.95 -15.26
N PHE A 97 -33.41 -3.72 -16.32
CA PHE A 97 -32.84 -5.06 -16.20
C PHE A 97 -31.32 -5.07 -15.95
N VAL A 98 -30.57 -4.21 -16.66
CA VAL A 98 -29.11 -4.06 -16.47
C VAL A 98 -28.79 -3.42 -15.11
N VAL A 99 -29.63 -2.47 -14.66
CA VAL A 99 -29.52 -1.83 -13.34
C VAL A 99 -29.69 -2.87 -12.23
N ARG A 100 -30.67 -3.78 -12.35
CA ARG A 100 -30.93 -4.83 -11.35
C ARG A 100 -29.76 -5.81 -11.22
N ARG A 101 -29.13 -6.24 -12.31
CA ARG A 101 -27.97 -7.17 -12.28
C ARG A 101 -26.71 -6.53 -11.70
N LEU A 102 -26.41 -5.28 -12.08
CA LEU A 102 -25.30 -4.51 -11.50
C LEU A 102 -25.46 -4.29 -10.00
N SER A 103 -26.70 -4.16 -9.52
CA SER A 103 -26.97 -4.00 -8.09
C SER A 103 -26.60 -5.26 -7.29
N LEU A 104 -26.80 -6.47 -7.83
CA LEU A 104 -26.54 -7.72 -7.09
C LEU A 104 -25.05 -7.97 -6.85
N ASP A 105 -24.20 -7.81 -7.86
CA ASP A 105 -22.74 -7.99 -7.69
C ASP A 105 -22.18 -6.95 -6.69
N LEU A 106 -22.68 -5.70 -6.76
CA LEU A 106 -22.31 -4.65 -5.84
C LEU A 106 -22.74 -4.98 -4.40
N TRP A 107 -23.99 -5.40 -4.20
CA TRP A 107 -24.49 -5.81 -2.88
C TRP A 107 -23.73 -7.01 -2.32
N LEU A 108 -23.46 -8.01 -3.16
CA LEU A 108 -22.68 -9.20 -2.77
C LEU A 108 -21.29 -8.80 -2.29
N PHE A 109 -20.53 -8.04 -3.09
CA PHE A 109 -19.19 -7.61 -2.68
C PHE A 109 -19.21 -6.64 -1.50
N THR A 110 -20.27 -5.82 -1.37
CA THR A 110 -20.45 -4.97 -0.18
C THR A 110 -20.67 -5.81 1.08
N ALA A 111 -21.47 -6.88 0.99
CA ALA A 111 -21.66 -7.81 2.11
C ALA A 111 -20.35 -8.54 2.45
N LEU A 112 -19.58 -8.97 1.45
CA LEU A 112 -18.27 -9.59 1.67
C LEU A 112 -17.24 -8.63 2.29
N LEU A 113 -17.23 -7.36 1.86
CA LEU A 113 -16.43 -6.30 2.48
C LEU A 113 -16.85 -6.09 3.94
N ALA A 114 -18.14 -6.10 4.24
CA ALA A 114 -18.64 -5.99 5.61
C ALA A 114 -18.20 -7.18 6.48
N VAL A 115 -18.22 -8.40 5.94
CA VAL A 115 -17.69 -9.59 6.64
C VAL A 115 -16.19 -9.43 6.93
N ALA A 116 -15.37 -9.16 5.90
CA ALA A 116 -13.93 -8.98 6.07
C ALA A 116 -13.62 -7.85 7.07
N PHE A 117 -14.29 -6.71 6.94
CA PHE A 117 -14.15 -5.59 7.87
C PHE A 117 -14.49 -5.98 9.30
N THR A 118 -15.61 -6.67 9.52
CA THR A 118 -16.04 -7.08 10.86
C THR A 118 -15.04 -8.01 11.53
N LEU A 119 -14.46 -8.95 10.77
CA LEU A 119 -13.48 -9.90 11.29
C LEU A 119 -12.13 -9.25 11.61
N THR A 120 -11.77 -8.16 10.93
CA THR A 120 -10.48 -7.46 11.10
C THR A 120 -10.58 -6.14 11.86
N ALA A 121 -11.78 -5.71 12.25
CA ALA A 121 -12.04 -4.41 12.88
C ALA A 121 -11.29 -4.18 14.21
N ARG A 122 -10.88 -5.25 14.90
CA ARG A 122 -10.19 -5.17 16.20
C ARG A 122 -8.70 -5.50 16.04
N PRO A 123 -7.82 -4.53 15.82
CA PRO A 123 -6.40 -4.80 15.70
C PRO A 123 -5.80 -5.29 17.03
N PHE A 124 -4.70 -6.04 16.95
CA PHE A 124 -3.93 -6.42 18.13
C PHE A 124 -3.13 -5.22 18.63
N GLN A 125 -3.13 -5.04 19.96
CA GLN A 125 -2.42 -3.94 20.61
C GLN A 125 -0.99 -4.36 20.93
N VAL A 126 -0.12 -4.29 19.93
CA VAL A 126 1.31 -4.64 20.03
C VAL A 126 2.19 -3.43 20.40
N LEU A 127 1.64 -2.48 21.16
CA LEU A 127 2.30 -1.21 21.50
C LEU A 127 3.62 -1.39 22.26
N ARG A 128 3.64 -2.32 23.23
CA ARG A 128 4.85 -2.66 24.01
C ARG A 128 5.72 -3.73 23.31
N GLY A 129 5.39 -4.07 22.06
CA GLY A 129 5.92 -5.24 21.38
C GLY A 129 7.40 -5.14 21.04
N VAL A 130 8.08 -6.26 21.22
CA VAL A 130 9.38 -6.63 20.61
C VAL A 130 9.07 -7.47 19.35
N MET A 131 10.04 -7.67 18.45
CA MET A 131 9.87 -8.30 17.12
C MET A 131 9.17 -7.42 16.06
N ASP A 132 8.95 -7.97 14.86
CA ASP A 132 8.46 -7.26 13.68
C ASP A 132 7.19 -6.44 13.93
N ALA A 133 6.17 -7.02 14.58
CA ALA A 133 4.90 -6.31 14.77
C ALA A 133 5.02 -5.09 15.70
N GLY A 134 5.86 -5.19 16.72
CA GLY A 134 6.20 -4.07 17.58
C GLY A 134 7.02 -3.02 16.84
N THR A 135 7.97 -3.45 16.01
CA THR A 135 8.81 -2.57 15.20
C THR A 135 7.97 -1.75 14.22
N TYR A 136 7.15 -2.38 13.39
CA TYR A 136 6.29 -1.66 12.43
C TYR A 136 5.33 -0.68 13.12
N THR A 137 4.74 -1.11 14.24
CA THR A 137 3.83 -0.27 15.04
C THR A 137 4.55 0.96 15.59
N ASN A 138 5.65 0.75 16.31
CA ASN A 138 6.38 1.84 16.95
C ASN A 138 7.02 2.77 15.91
N SER A 139 7.52 2.25 14.79
CA SER A 139 7.99 3.06 13.67
C SER A 139 6.88 3.94 13.09
N GLY A 140 5.70 3.39 12.84
CA GLY A 140 4.57 4.17 12.32
C GLY A 140 4.09 5.24 13.30
N LEU A 141 4.00 4.92 14.59
CA LEU A 141 3.64 5.90 15.62
C LEU A 141 4.71 6.97 15.79
N ALA A 142 5.99 6.62 15.68
CA ALA A 142 7.07 7.59 15.70
C ALA A 142 7.00 8.52 14.50
N ILE A 143 6.83 8.00 13.28
CA ILE A 143 6.63 8.83 12.07
C ILE A 143 5.45 9.78 12.25
N ALA A 144 4.33 9.33 12.84
CA ALA A 144 3.18 10.21 13.11
C ALA A 144 3.51 11.37 14.08
N GLN A 145 4.45 11.17 15.00
CA GLN A 145 4.85 12.16 15.99
C GLN A 145 5.97 13.08 15.51
N THR A 146 6.95 12.54 14.81
CA THR A 146 8.20 13.25 14.44
C THR A 146 8.23 13.68 12.98
N GLY A 147 7.40 13.07 12.14
CA GLY A 147 7.41 13.27 10.69
C GLY A 147 8.53 12.54 9.95
N ALA A 148 9.34 11.73 10.64
CA ALA A 148 10.53 11.11 10.08
C ALA A 148 10.63 9.61 10.41
N ILE A 149 11.22 8.84 9.49
CA ILE A 149 11.55 7.42 9.71
C ILE A 149 12.67 7.28 10.76
N VAL A 150 13.74 8.05 10.60
CA VAL A 150 14.85 8.09 11.55
C VAL A 150 14.41 8.86 12.79
N GLN A 151 14.57 8.24 13.95
CA GLN A 151 14.17 8.81 15.23
C GLN A 151 15.37 9.39 15.95
N HIS A 152 15.12 10.34 16.84
CA HIS A 152 16.11 10.88 17.75
C HIS A 152 15.77 10.50 19.20
N ASP A 153 16.72 9.89 19.88
CA ASP A 153 16.65 9.53 21.30
C ASP A 153 17.63 10.37 22.11
N ALA A 154 17.09 11.38 22.80
CA ALA A 154 17.88 12.32 23.58
C ALA A 154 18.59 11.66 24.78
N LEU A 155 17.98 10.63 25.39
CA LEU A 155 18.61 9.90 26.49
C LEU A 155 19.82 9.13 25.99
N MET A 156 19.70 8.48 24.83
CA MET A 156 20.84 7.83 24.19
C MET A 156 21.95 8.82 23.84
N ALA A 157 21.61 9.96 23.23
CA ALA A 157 22.57 11.00 22.88
C ALA A 157 23.33 11.49 24.12
N GLN A 158 22.61 11.76 25.20
CA GLN A 158 23.18 12.20 26.47
C GLN A 158 24.10 11.13 27.05
N LEU A 159 23.62 9.90 27.23
CA LEU A 159 24.40 8.82 27.82
C LEU A 159 25.67 8.50 26.99
N ALA A 160 25.57 8.56 25.67
CA ALA A 160 26.72 8.37 24.78
C ALA A 160 27.73 9.53 24.86
N SER A 161 27.26 10.76 25.00
CA SER A 161 28.13 11.92 25.23
C SER A 161 28.82 11.84 26.60
N ASP A 162 28.07 11.52 27.65
CA ASP A 162 28.56 11.43 29.02
C ASP A 162 29.57 10.28 29.17
N ALA A 163 29.34 9.15 28.49
CA ALA A 163 30.28 8.03 28.47
C ALA A 163 31.63 8.35 27.79
N ALA A 164 31.68 9.39 26.96
CA ALA A 164 32.90 9.91 26.34
C ALA A 164 33.57 11.03 27.17
N SER A 165 33.02 11.37 28.34
CA SER A 165 33.57 12.39 29.23
C SER A 165 34.98 12.01 29.72
N PRO A 166 35.91 12.96 29.84
CA PRO A 166 37.21 12.71 30.47
C PRO A 166 37.12 12.51 31.99
N ASP A 167 35.99 12.88 32.62
CA ASP A 167 35.76 12.69 34.05
C ASP A 167 35.20 11.29 34.33
N PRO A 168 35.95 10.41 35.03
CA PRO A 168 35.50 9.04 35.33
C PRO A 168 34.19 9.00 36.13
N THR A 169 33.92 10.02 36.96
CA THR A 169 32.70 10.07 37.79
C THR A 169 31.43 10.27 36.96
N ILE A 170 31.58 10.75 35.72
CA ILE A 170 30.50 10.91 34.73
C ILE A 170 30.53 9.75 33.73
N ALA A 171 31.73 9.42 33.23
CA ALA A 171 31.90 8.45 32.16
C ALA A 171 31.52 7.03 32.56
N GLU A 172 31.92 6.57 33.75
CA GLU A 172 31.69 5.18 34.18
C GLU A 172 30.19 4.89 34.41
N PRO A 173 29.41 5.72 35.14
CA PRO A 173 27.98 5.50 35.29
C PRO A 173 27.23 5.55 33.95
N ALA A 174 27.63 6.46 33.05
CA ALA A 174 27.02 6.59 31.74
C ALA A 174 27.30 5.37 30.85
N ALA A 175 28.54 4.88 30.83
CA ALA A 175 28.91 3.66 30.11
C ALA A 175 28.14 2.44 30.64
N GLN A 176 27.99 2.32 31.96
CA GLN A 176 27.19 1.26 32.58
C GLN A 176 25.70 1.38 32.23
N ALA A 177 25.14 2.59 32.26
CA ALA A 177 23.76 2.82 31.82
C ALA A 177 23.58 2.43 30.36
N LEU A 178 24.54 2.78 29.48
CA LEU A 178 24.50 2.39 28.08
C LEU A 178 24.47 0.87 27.90
N SER A 179 25.31 0.12 28.64
CA SER A 179 25.31 -1.34 28.55
C SER A 179 24.05 -2.00 29.12
N ASN A 180 23.40 -1.36 30.09
CA ASN A 180 22.21 -1.90 30.75
C ASN A 180 20.92 -1.63 29.95
N PHE A 181 20.79 -0.44 29.36
CA PHE A 181 19.59 -0.04 28.63
C PHE A 181 19.62 -0.38 27.14
N PHE A 182 20.82 -0.51 26.54
CA PHE A 182 20.97 -0.76 25.12
C PHE A 182 21.71 -2.07 24.87
N SER A 183 21.13 -2.93 24.03
CA SER A 183 21.78 -4.20 23.68
C SER A 183 22.93 -3.95 22.71
N GLY A 184 24.08 -4.60 22.93
CA GLY A 184 25.21 -4.57 22.02
C GLY A 184 25.11 -5.62 20.92
N GLN A 185 25.71 -5.35 19.77
CA GLN A 185 26.00 -6.32 18.71
C GLN A 185 27.49 -6.29 18.38
N SER A 186 28.00 -7.37 17.79
CA SER A 186 29.39 -7.43 17.34
C SER A 186 29.60 -6.52 16.12
N ASP A 187 30.53 -5.59 16.27
CA ASP A 187 31.12 -4.73 15.22
C ASP A 187 31.70 -5.54 14.04
N MET A 188 32.25 -6.73 14.29
CA MET A 188 32.77 -7.61 13.25
C MET A 188 31.69 -8.16 12.31
N ARG A 189 30.42 -8.14 12.71
CA ARG A 189 29.31 -8.73 11.94
C ARG A 189 28.25 -7.71 11.52
N PHE A 190 28.09 -6.62 12.25
CA PHE A 190 26.99 -5.68 12.07
C PHE A 190 27.47 -4.24 12.11
N ILE A 191 26.97 -3.43 11.17
CA ILE A 191 27.20 -1.98 11.12
C ILE A 191 26.45 -1.28 12.28
N ALA A 192 25.32 -1.83 12.68
CA ALA A 192 24.58 -1.38 13.87
C ALA A 192 25.12 -2.07 15.12
N THR A 193 26.01 -1.41 15.85
CA THR A 193 26.67 -1.99 17.03
C THR A 193 25.83 -1.90 18.30
N LYS A 194 24.75 -1.11 18.30
CA LYS A 194 23.82 -0.99 19.43
C LYS A 194 22.36 -1.07 18.99
N LEU A 195 21.51 -1.49 19.91
CA LEU A 195 20.05 -1.54 19.77
C LEU A 195 19.36 -0.72 20.86
N ARG A 196 18.45 0.18 20.46
CA ARG A 196 17.48 0.79 21.37
C ARG A 196 16.52 -0.25 21.94
N ALA A 197 16.03 -1.10 21.05
CA ALA A 197 15.18 -2.24 21.31
C ALA A 197 15.34 -3.20 20.11
N SER A 198 14.80 -4.41 20.20
CA SER A 198 14.76 -5.30 19.03
C SER A 198 14.06 -4.59 17.86
N GLY A 199 14.74 -4.51 16.72
CA GLY A 199 14.27 -3.80 15.53
C GLY A 199 14.52 -2.30 15.50
N PHE A 200 15.28 -1.74 16.45
CA PHE A 200 15.65 -0.31 16.46
C PHE A 200 17.17 -0.16 16.62
N PHE A 201 17.83 0.09 15.49
CA PHE A 201 19.28 0.09 15.34
C PHE A 201 19.90 1.45 15.64
N VAL A 202 21.13 1.41 16.14
CA VAL A 202 22.01 2.56 16.29
C VAL A 202 23.30 2.22 15.58
N LEU A 203 23.65 3.02 14.58
CA LEU A 203 24.86 2.81 13.79
C LEU A 203 26.10 3.14 14.61
N GLU A 204 27.20 2.47 14.30
CA GLU A 204 28.48 2.75 14.92
C GLU A 204 28.87 4.24 14.75
N GLY A 205 29.31 4.86 15.84
CA GLY A 205 29.67 6.29 15.86
C GLY A 205 28.48 7.26 15.91
N GLU A 206 27.23 6.81 15.77
CA GLU A 206 26.04 7.68 15.78
C GLU A 206 25.35 7.77 17.16
N ALA A 207 25.81 7.02 18.16
CA ALA A 207 25.16 6.97 19.48
C ALA A 207 25.06 8.35 20.15
N ALA A 208 26.10 9.18 20.07
CA ALA A 208 26.10 10.55 20.60
C ALA A 208 25.16 11.50 19.86
N GLN A 209 24.77 11.15 18.63
CA GLN A 209 23.76 11.89 17.86
C GLN A 209 22.33 11.43 18.20
N GLY A 210 22.18 10.38 19.02
CA GLY A 210 20.90 9.78 19.39
C GLY A 210 20.11 9.25 18.19
N ARG A 211 20.75 8.95 17.05
CA ARG A 211 20.04 8.50 15.84
C ARG A 211 19.65 7.04 15.99
N VAL A 212 18.35 6.78 15.83
CA VAL A 212 17.77 5.43 15.92
C VAL A 212 17.03 5.12 14.63
N VAL A 213 17.47 4.07 13.94
CA VAL A 213 16.92 3.65 12.65
C VAL A 213 16.10 2.36 12.85
N PRO A 214 14.80 2.38 12.53
CA PRO A 214 13.99 1.17 12.62
C PRO A 214 14.38 0.11 11.56
N GLN A 215 14.15 -1.15 11.90
CA GLN A 215 14.34 -2.29 11.02
C GLN A 215 13.21 -2.42 10.01
N GLY A 216 13.57 -2.88 8.81
CA GLY A 216 12.61 -3.28 7.77
C GLY A 216 12.32 -2.15 6.79
N LEU A 217 11.27 -2.34 6.00
CA LEU A 217 10.84 -1.39 5.00
C LEU A 217 9.60 -0.62 5.48
N HIS A 218 9.45 0.61 5.01
CA HIS A 218 8.66 1.61 5.74
C HIS A 218 7.26 1.88 5.17
N LEU A 219 6.81 1.16 4.12
CA LEU A 219 5.48 1.41 3.56
C LEU A 219 4.34 1.06 4.55
N LEU A 220 4.44 -0.05 5.29
CA LEU A 220 3.45 -0.36 6.35
C LEU A 220 3.52 0.65 7.51
N PRO A 221 4.70 0.99 8.06
CA PRO A 221 4.84 2.09 9.02
C PRO A 221 4.23 3.41 8.54
N ALA A 222 4.41 3.79 7.28
CA ALA A 222 3.81 4.99 6.72
C ALA A 222 2.27 4.94 6.71
N TRP A 223 1.68 3.78 6.44
CA TRP A 223 0.23 3.57 6.59
C TRP A 223 -0.24 3.67 8.04
N ILE A 224 0.51 3.07 8.97
CA ILE A 224 0.24 3.18 10.42
C ILE A 224 0.31 4.66 10.83
N ALA A 225 1.32 5.39 10.37
CA ALA A 225 1.51 6.81 10.67
C ALA A 225 0.37 7.67 10.13
N LEU A 226 -0.04 7.44 8.89
CA LEU A 226 -1.15 8.14 8.24
C LEU A 226 -2.45 7.95 9.02
N LEU A 227 -2.79 6.71 9.36
CA LEU A 227 -4.01 6.42 10.13
C LEU A 227 -3.91 6.90 11.58
N ALA A 228 -2.74 6.82 12.21
CA ALA A 228 -2.51 7.30 13.56
C ALA A 228 -2.64 8.83 13.66
N SER A 229 -2.12 9.56 12.67
CA SER A 229 -2.20 11.03 12.64
C SER A 229 -3.62 11.55 12.43
N ILE A 230 -4.51 10.69 11.93
CA ILE A 230 -5.90 11.03 11.66
C ILE A 230 -6.81 10.75 12.85
N GLY A 231 -6.67 9.57 13.47
CA GLY A 231 -7.62 9.10 14.48
C GLY A 231 -6.97 8.54 15.74
N GLY A 232 -5.68 8.79 15.94
CA GLY A 232 -4.91 8.32 17.08
C GLY A 232 -4.36 6.89 16.91
N PRO A 233 -3.56 6.42 17.89
CA PRO A 233 -2.78 5.19 17.76
C PRO A 233 -3.60 3.93 17.45
N LEU A 234 -4.82 3.82 18.00
CA LEU A 234 -5.70 2.68 17.74
C LEU A 234 -6.14 2.60 16.26
N LEU A 235 -6.33 3.74 15.59
CA LEU A 235 -6.63 3.76 14.17
C LEU A 235 -5.38 3.40 13.35
N GLY A 236 -4.20 3.85 13.79
CA GLY A 236 -2.91 3.43 13.24
C GLY A 236 -2.72 1.92 13.22
N LEU A 237 -3.02 1.26 14.35
CA LEU A 237 -2.96 -0.20 14.48
C LEU A 237 -3.89 -0.95 13.53
N TRP A 238 -4.91 -0.29 12.96
CA TRP A 238 -5.82 -0.90 12.01
C TRP A 238 -5.29 -0.87 10.56
N ALA A 239 -4.12 -0.28 10.28
CA ALA A 239 -3.52 -0.29 8.94
C ALA A 239 -3.40 -1.70 8.30
N PRO A 240 -2.92 -2.76 9.01
CA PRO A 240 -2.92 -4.12 8.46
C PRO A 240 -4.33 -4.64 8.18
N GLY A 241 -5.32 -4.21 8.98
CA GLY A 241 -6.73 -4.57 8.82
C GLY A 241 -7.33 -3.97 7.55
N LEU A 242 -7.06 -2.68 7.31
CA LEU A 242 -7.42 -2.01 6.07
C LEU A 242 -6.79 -2.71 4.86
N LEU A 243 -5.48 -2.95 4.89
CA LEU A 243 -4.76 -3.59 3.80
C LEU A 243 -5.16 -5.06 3.60
N GLY A 244 -5.52 -5.76 4.67
CA GLY A 244 -6.10 -7.11 4.63
C GLY A 244 -7.47 -7.13 3.96
N VAL A 245 -8.35 -6.18 4.26
CA VAL A 245 -9.65 -6.03 3.58
C VAL A 245 -9.46 -5.72 2.09
N LEU A 246 -8.54 -4.81 1.76
CA LEU A 246 -8.19 -4.50 0.37
C LEU A 246 -7.56 -5.71 -0.34
N SER A 247 -6.80 -6.55 0.36
CA SER A 247 -6.26 -7.81 -0.16
C SER A 247 -7.36 -8.78 -0.55
N CYS A 248 -8.32 -9.04 0.35
CA CYS A 248 -9.47 -9.90 0.05
C CYS A 248 -10.27 -9.39 -1.15
N TRP A 249 -10.47 -8.07 -1.23
CA TRP A 249 -11.15 -7.46 -2.36
C TRP A 249 -10.35 -7.63 -3.66
N SER A 250 -9.04 -7.41 -3.63
CA SER A 250 -8.16 -7.57 -4.79
C SER A 250 -8.18 -9.01 -5.33
N VAL A 251 -8.12 -10.00 -4.45
CA VAL A 251 -8.26 -11.43 -4.81
C VAL A 251 -9.62 -11.71 -5.43
N GLY A 252 -10.70 -11.20 -4.83
CA GLY A 252 -12.04 -11.36 -5.37
C GLY A 252 -12.21 -10.73 -6.75
N MET A 253 -11.63 -9.55 -6.98
CA MET A 253 -11.68 -8.86 -8.27
C MET A 253 -10.83 -9.55 -9.34
N LEU A 254 -9.65 -10.06 -8.98
CA LEU A 254 -8.82 -10.86 -9.88
C LEU A 254 -9.56 -12.17 -10.27
N GLY A 255 -10.08 -12.91 -9.28
CA GLY A 255 -10.83 -14.14 -9.53
C GLY A 255 -12.07 -13.89 -10.40
N ARG A 256 -12.79 -12.78 -10.14
CA ARG A 256 -13.94 -12.35 -10.95
C ARG A 256 -13.55 -12.10 -12.40
N ARG A 257 -12.37 -11.51 -12.63
CA ARG A 257 -11.86 -11.21 -13.96
C ARG A 257 -11.37 -12.45 -14.71
N LEU A 258 -10.77 -13.41 -14.02
CA LEU A 258 -10.19 -14.61 -14.63
C LEU A 258 -11.24 -15.69 -14.91
N ALA A 259 -12.20 -15.88 -14.01
CA ALA A 259 -13.10 -17.03 -14.05
C ALA A 259 -14.57 -16.69 -13.70
N GLY A 260 -14.93 -15.41 -13.73
CA GLY A 260 -16.30 -14.94 -13.54
C GLY A 260 -16.70 -14.71 -12.09
N ARG A 261 -17.89 -14.12 -11.91
CA ARG A 261 -18.35 -13.53 -10.64
C ARG A 261 -18.32 -14.48 -9.43
N TRP A 262 -18.68 -15.76 -9.63
CA TRP A 262 -18.79 -16.71 -8.53
C TRP A 262 -17.43 -17.13 -8.02
N VAL A 263 -16.45 -17.32 -8.91
CA VAL A 263 -15.06 -17.58 -8.52
C VAL A 263 -14.49 -16.40 -7.75
N GLY A 264 -14.75 -15.17 -8.21
CA GLY A 264 -14.36 -13.97 -7.48
C GLY A 264 -14.99 -13.86 -6.09
N ALA A 265 -16.31 -14.05 -5.99
CA ALA A 265 -17.02 -14.00 -4.71
C ALA A 265 -16.56 -15.09 -3.74
N LEU A 266 -16.36 -16.32 -4.23
CA LEU A 266 -15.90 -17.44 -3.41
C LEU A 266 -14.45 -17.25 -2.97
N ALA A 267 -13.56 -16.79 -3.87
CA ALA A 267 -12.18 -16.49 -3.53
C ALA A 267 -12.06 -15.39 -2.48
N PHE A 268 -12.86 -14.32 -2.60
CA PHE A 268 -12.97 -13.30 -1.55
C PHE A 268 -13.43 -13.93 -0.24
N LEU A 269 -14.57 -14.64 -0.24
CA LEU A 269 -15.18 -15.17 0.98
C LEU A 269 -14.26 -16.14 1.71
N LEU A 270 -13.69 -17.12 1.00
CA LEU A 270 -12.80 -18.11 1.57
C LEU A 270 -11.54 -17.47 2.17
N LEU A 271 -11.00 -16.45 1.51
CA LEU A 271 -9.85 -15.71 2.03
C LEU A 271 -10.23 -14.86 3.26
N ALA A 272 -11.38 -14.18 3.22
CA ALA A 272 -11.87 -13.38 4.34
C ALA A 272 -12.17 -14.22 5.59
N LEU A 273 -12.60 -15.47 5.42
CA LEU A 273 -12.86 -16.43 6.51
C LEU A 273 -11.61 -17.21 6.94
N ASN A 274 -10.50 -17.09 6.22
CA ASN A 274 -9.28 -17.81 6.54
C ASN A 274 -8.68 -17.27 7.86
N GLY A 275 -8.44 -18.16 8.84
CA GLY A 275 -7.93 -17.76 10.16
C GLY A 275 -6.56 -17.07 10.11
N VAL A 276 -5.69 -17.49 9.18
CA VAL A 276 -4.36 -16.88 8.98
C VAL A 276 -4.50 -15.47 8.39
N GLN A 277 -5.40 -15.28 7.41
CA GLN A 277 -5.74 -13.95 6.89
C GLN A 277 -6.24 -13.02 8.00
N VAL A 278 -7.18 -13.48 8.82
CA VAL A 278 -7.74 -12.68 9.91
C VAL A 278 -6.66 -12.34 10.94
N TRP A 279 -5.78 -13.29 11.26
CA TRP A 279 -4.65 -13.06 12.16
C TRP A 279 -3.71 -11.97 11.64
N PHE A 280 -3.20 -12.12 10.41
CA PHE A 280 -2.27 -11.14 9.81
C PHE A 280 -2.91 -9.80 9.51
N SER A 281 -4.24 -9.75 9.36
CA SER A 281 -4.97 -8.48 9.24
C SER A 281 -5.15 -7.77 10.58
N ARG A 282 -4.88 -8.43 11.71
CA ARG A 282 -4.95 -7.85 13.05
C ARG A 282 -3.57 -7.64 13.66
N TYR A 283 -2.56 -8.35 13.17
CA TYR A 283 -1.18 -8.29 13.61
C TYR A 283 -0.37 -7.36 12.68
N SER A 284 0.45 -6.48 13.25
CA SER A 284 1.08 -5.36 12.52
C SER A 284 2.30 -5.78 11.70
N THR A 285 2.11 -6.64 10.70
CA THR A 285 3.19 -7.16 9.86
C THR A 285 2.91 -6.94 8.38
N ALA A 286 3.98 -6.95 7.57
CA ALA A 286 3.96 -6.51 6.18
C ALA A 286 3.25 -7.45 5.20
N GLU A 287 2.80 -8.63 5.62
CA GLU A 287 2.13 -9.64 4.80
C GLU A 287 0.89 -9.08 4.10
N THR A 288 0.01 -8.38 4.82
CA THR A 288 -1.24 -7.85 4.24
C THR A 288 -0.99 -6.71 3.27
N SER A 289 0.06 -5.93 3.50
CA SER A 289 0.52 -4.89 2.58
C SER A 289 1.03 -5.52 1.27
N MET A 290 1.91 -6.51 1.37
CA MET A 290 2.40 -7.27 0.21
C MET A 290 1.26 -7.93 -0.55
N GLN A 291 0.35 -8.60 0.15
CA GLN A 291 -0.76 -9.32 -0.45
C GLN A 291 -1.67 -8.38 -1.24
N PHE A 292 -2.02 -7.22 -0.68
CA PHE A 292 -2.81 -6.22 -1.37
C PHE A 292 -2.10 -5.76 -2.65
N LEU A 293 -0.83 -5.34 -2.53
CA LEU A 293 -0.05 -4.82 -3.64
C LEU A 293 0.13 -5.86 -4.76
N LEU A 294 0.38 -7.11 -4.39
CA LEU A 294 0.52 -8.23 -5.33
C LEU A 294 -0.79 -8.48 -6.08
N PHE A 295 -1.91 -8.66 -5.37
CA PHE A 295 -3.17 -8.98 -6.02
C PHE A 295 -3.79 -7.80 -6.76
N ALA A 296 -3.60 -6.56 -6.28
CA ALA A 296 -3.95 -5.37 -7.03
C ALA A 296 -3.10 -5.26 -8.31
N GLY A 297 -1.80 -5.48 -8.22
CA GLY A 297 -0.88 -5.54 -9.35
C GLY A 297 -1.30 -6.59 -10.38
N LEU A 298 -1.58 -7.82 -9.95
CA LEU A 298 -2.05 -8.91 -10.81
C LEU A 298 -3.42 -8.60 -11.44
N TYR A 299 -4.33 -7.96 -10.72
CA TYR A 299 -5.61 -7.50 -11.28
C TYR A 299 -5.37 -6.50 -12.43
N PHE A 300 -4.56 -5.47 -12.22
CA PHE A 300 -4.27 -4.48 -13.26
C PHE A 300 -3.43 -5.08 -14.40
N PHE A 301 -2.58 -6.07 -14.11
CA PHE A 301 -1.84 -6.84 -15.10
C PHE A 301 -2.79 -7.67 -15.99
N ALA A 302 -3.72 -8.43 -15.40
CA ALA A 302 -4.75 -9.15 -16.13
C ALA A 302 -5.64 -8.19 -16.95
N LYS A 303 -5.84 -6.97 -16.45
CA LYS A 303 -6.56 -5.93 -17.16
C LYS A 303 -5.79 -5.39 -18.37
N MET A 304 -4.49 -5.12 -18.25
CA MET A 304 -3.70 -4.64 -19.40
C MET A 304 -3.57 -5.70 -20.50
N THR A 305 -3.49 -6.99 -20.15
CA THR A 305 -3.31 -8.06 -21.14
C THR A 305 -4.61 -8.40 -21.88
N ALA A 306 -5.76 -8.35 -21.20
CA ALA A 306 -7.06 -8.64 -21.80
C ALA A 306 -7.44 -7.71 -22.96
N THR A 307 -7.06 -6.42 -22.90
CA THR A 307 -7.37 -5.45 -23.98
C THR A 307 -6.50 -5.64 -25.23
N GLY A 308 -5.36 -6.33 -25.11
CA GLY A 308 -4.40 -6.49 -26.20
C GLY A 308 -4.71 -7.64 -27.19
N ASN A 309 -5.67 -8.51 -26.84
CA ASN A 309 -5.98 -9.77 -27.54
C ASN A 309 -7.40 -9.82 -28.13
N SER A 310 -8.09 -8.68 -28.28
CA SER A 310 -9.45 -8.61 -28.81
C SER A 310 -9.54 -8.84 -30.34
N GLN A 311 -9.14 -10.02 -30.81
CA GLN A 311 -9.40 -10.50 -32.17
C GLN A 311 -10.18 -11.83 -32.23
N THR A 312 -10.56 -12.46 -31.12
CA THR A 312 -11.42 -13.65 -31.16
C THR A 312 -12.74 -13.43 -30.43
N PRO A 313 -13.88 -13.37 -31.13
CA PRO A 313 -15.19 -13.45 -30.51
C PRO A 313 -15.40 -14.90 -30.07
N VAL A 314 -15.29 -15.16 -28.77
CA VAL A 314 -15.71 -16.45 -28.21
C VAL A 314 -17.24 -16.43 -28.15
N SER A 315 -17.87 -17.11 -29.10
CA SER A 315 -19.29 -17.42 -29.12
C SER A 315 -19.60 -18.36 -27.95
N GLY A 316 -20.23 -17.84 -26.89
CA GLY A 316 -20.71 -18.62 -25.77
C GLY A 316 -21.22 -17.70 -24.67
N ASP A 317 -22.48 -17.88 -24.28
CA ASP A 317 -23.29 -17.08 -23.32
C ASP A 317 -22.72 -16.93 -21.88
N MET A 318 -21.43 -17.23 -21.67
CA MET A 318 -20.71 -17.03 -20.40
C MET A 318 -19.63 -15.94 -20.46
N ALA A 319 -19.35 -15.34 -21.61
CA ALA A 319 -18.39 -14.27 -21.72
C ALA A 319 -19.00 -12.93 -21.26
N LEU A 320 -18.69 -12.52 -20.03
CA LEU A 320 -18.74 -11.11 -19.64
C LEU A 320 -17.93 -10.33 -20.70
N SER A 321 -18.63 -9.48 -21.47
CA SER A 321 -18.10 -8.86 -22.69
C SER A 321 -16.76 -8.13 -22.45
N PRO A 322 -15.76 -8.23 -23.34
CA PRO A 322 -14.40 -7.70 -23.11
C PRO A 322 -14.24 -6.17 -23.09
N GLN A 323 -15.32 -5.38 -23.13
CA GLN A 323 -15.26 -4.00 -23.65
C GLN A 323 -15.47 -2.85 -22.64
N HIS A 324 -15.49 -3.11 -21.33
CA HIS A 324 -15.94 -2.10 -20.36
C HIS A 324 -14.93 -1.72 -19.26
N SER A 325 -13.65 -1.54 -19.63
CA SER A 325 -12.66 -0.99 -18.70
C SER A 325 -12.76 0.54 -18.54
N VAL A 326 -12.76 1.02 -17.29
CA VAL A 326 -12.65 2.45 -16.92
C VAL A 326 -11.31 3.00 -17.41
N LEU A 327 -10.22 2.35 -17.01
CA LEU A 327 -8.86 2.74 -17.38
C LEU A 327 -8.45 2.25 -18.77
N SER A 328 -7.61 3.04 -19.45
CA SER A 328 -6.92 2.62 -20.67
C SER A 328 -5.92 1.51 -20.36
N THR A 329 -5.60 0.68 -21.35
CA THR A 329 -4.58 -0.38 -21.24
C THR A 329 -3.25 0.16 -20.71
N GLN A 330 -2.87 1.37 -21.14
CA GLN A 330 -1.66 2.05 -20.69
C GLN A 330 -1.74 2.45 -19.21
N SER A 331 -2.89 2.95 -18.76
CA SER A 331 -3.08 3.32 -17.35
C SER A 331 -3.07 2.08 -16.45
N SER A 332 -3.72 0.99 -16.88
CA SER A 332 -3.66 -0.29 -16.16
C SER A 332 -2.25 -0.86 -16.12
N ALA A 333 -1.47 -0.73 -17.20
CA ALA A 333 -0.07 -1.14 -17.21
C ALA A 333 0.77 -0.34 -16.20
N LEU A 334 0.60 1.00 -16.16
CA LEU A 334 1.29 1.84 -15.19
C LEU A 334 0.95 1.45 -13.75
N ILE A 335 -0.35 1.32 -13.44
CA ILE A 335 -0.81 1.00 -12.09
C ILE A 335 -0.38 -0.42 -11.67
N ALA A 336 -0.36 -1.38 -12.61
CA ALA A 336 0.19 -2.71 -12.34
C ALA A 336 1.69 -2.65 -11.97
N GLY A 337 2.48 -1.87 -12.72
CA GLY A 337 3.90 -1.66 -12.44
C GLY A 337 4.14 -0.99 -11.09
N LEU A 338 3.38 0.06 -10.78
CA LEU A 338 3.44 0.77 -9.49
C LEU A 338 3.05 -0.13 -8.33
N ALA A 339 1.94 -0.87 -8.43
CA ALA A 339 1.47 -1.76 -7.37
C ALA A 339 2.49 -2.88 -7.06
N ILE A 340 2.99 -3.57 -8.10
CA ILE A 340 4.01 -4.61 -7.92
C ILE A 340 5.32 -3.99 -7.41
N GLY A 341 5.71 -2.82 -7.92
CA GLY A 341 6.92 -2.12 -7.49
C GLY A 341 6.89 -1.68 -6.03
N GLN A 342 5.73 -1.25 -5.51
CA GLN A 342 5.59 -0.90 -4.09
C GLN A 342 5.81 -2.09 -3.14
N ILE A 343 5.79 -3.33 -3.63
CA ILE A 343 6.17 -4.50 -2.81
C ILE A 343 7.64 -4.37 -2.36
N ALA A 344 8.51 -3.80 -3.20
CA ALA A 344 9.91 -3.51 -2.85
C ALA A 344 10.05 -2.51 -1.70
N LEU A 345 9.02 -1.69 -1.44
CA LEU A 345 8.95 -0.75 -0.31
C LEU A 345 8.32 -1.37 0.95
N THR A 346 7.97 -2.66 0.88
CA THR A 346 7.24 -3.38 1.93
C THR A 346 7.99 -4.61 2.43
N ARG A 347 8.58 -5.43 1.54
CA ARG A 347 9.30 -6.66 1.90
C ARG A 347 10.56 -6.87 1.07
N LEU A 348 11.64 -7.27 1.75
CA LEU A 348 12.91 -7.64 1.13
C LEU A 348 12.81 -8.93 0.30
N ASP A 349 11.91 -9.85 0.68
CA ASP A 349 11.66 -11.10 -0.06
C ASP A 349 11.24 -10.86 -1.51
N PHE A 350 10.83 -9.63 -1.85
CA PHE A 350 10.57 -9.21 -3.21
C PHE A 350 11.75 -9.48 -4.16
N PHE A 351 12.97 -9.28 -3.67
CA PHE A 351 14.22 -9.41 -4.44
C PHE A 351 14.80 -10.83 -4.42
N LEU A 352 14.34 -11.70 -3.52
CA LEU A 352 14.90 -13.04 -3.35
C LEU A 352 14.51 -13.96 -4.51
N LEU A 353 15.30 -15.04 -4.69
CA LEU A 353 15.03 -16.15 -5.59
C LEU A 353 13.72 -16.85 -5.18
N GLY A 354 12.59 -16.36 -5.70
CA GLY A 354 11.23 -16.79 -5.34
C GLY A 354 10.26 -15.63 -5.11
N GLY A 355 10.76 -14.40 -4.96
CA GLY A 355 9.96 -13.19 -4.84
C GLY A 355 9.24 -12.79 -6.14
N PRO A 356 8.23 -11.90 -6.08
CA PRO A 356 7.47 -11.44 -7.24
C PRO A 356 8.31 -10.77 -8.35
N LEU A 357 9.51 -10.26 -8.05
CA LEU A 357 10.38 -9.67 -9.06
C LEU A 357 10.82 -10.70 -10.11
N VAL A 358 11.10 -11.94 -9.69
CA VAL A 358 11.60 -13.01 -10.56
C VAL A 358 10.61 -13.35 -11.70
N PRO A 359 9.33 -13.71 -11.44
CA PRO A 359 8.38 -13.99 -12.52
C PRO A 359 8.09 -12.76 -13.38
N VAL A 360 8.14 -11.55 -12.81
CA VAL A 360 7.92 -10.31 -13.56
C VAL A 360 9.08 -10.02 -14.52
N ALA A 361 10.32 -10.16 -14.04
CA ALA A 361 11.52 -10.03 -14.87
C ALA A 361 11.57 -11.11 -15.95
N ALA A 362 11.24 -12.36 -15.60
CA ALA A 362 11.15 -13.46 -16.56
C ALA A 362 10.08 -13.20 -17.63
N TYR A 363 8.91 -12.67 -17.26
CA TYR A 363 7.87 -12.27 -18.20
C TYR A 363 8.35 -11.16 -19.16
N LEU A 364 8.97 -10.09 -18.63
CA LEU A 364 9.48 -9.00 -19.46
C LEU A 364 10.59 -9.47 -20.40
N LEU A 365 11.50 -10.30 -19.90
CA LEU A 365 12.57 -10.92 -20.70
C LEU A 365 12.00 -11.81 -21.80
N TYR A 366 11.01 -12.65 -21.48
CA TYR A 366 10.31 -13.49 -22.45
C TYR A 366 9.66 -12.63 -23.56
N ILE A 367 8.97 -11.55 -23.20
CA ILE A 367 8.34 -10.65 -24.16
C ILE A 367 9.38 -9.92 -25.04
N ALA A 368 10.52 -9.54 -24.46
CA ALA A 368 11.62 -8.92 -25.19
C ALA A 368 12.26 -9.90 -26.20
N ILE A 369 12.62 -11.11 -25.74
CA ILE A 369 13.24 -12.15 -26.58
C ILE A 369 12.28 -12.60 -27.70
N SER A 370 10.99 -12.78 -27.37
CA SER A 370 9.98 -13.17 -28.36
C SER A 370 9.56 -12.03 -29.31
N ARG A 371 10.19 -10.84 -29.22
CA ARG A 371 9.87 -9.64 -30.00
C ARG A 371 8.40 -9.22 -29.92
N ARG A 372 7.73 -9.55 -28.81
CA ARG A 372 6.32 -9.18 -28.53
C ARG A 372 6.21 -7.90 -27.71
N TRP A 373 7.31 -7.15 -27.60
CA TRP A 373 7.33 -5.90 -26.84
C TRP A 373 6.36 -4.88 -27.45
N ARG A 374 5.65 -4.17 -26.58
CA ARG A 374 4.58 -3.22 -26.93
C ARG A 374 4.67 -2.06 -25.94
N ARG A 375 4.12 -0.91 -26.29
CA ARG A 375 4.13 0.30 -25.44
C ARG A 375 3.63 0.05 -24.01
N MET A 376 2.64 -0.84 -23.83
CA MET A 376 2.14 -1.19 -22.49
C MET A 376 3.21 -1.85 -21.60
N HIS A 377 4.10 -2.67 -22.17
CA HIS A 377 5.19 -3.30 -21.43
C HIS A 377 6.23 -2.26 -20.98
N THR A 378 6.54 -1.27 -21.82
CA THR A 378 7.38 -0.13 -21.43
C THR A 378 6.77 0.64 -20.26
N ILE A 379 5.47 0.96 -20.33
CA ILE A 379 4.79 1.73 -19.27
C ILE A 379 4.73 0.93 -17.96
N PHE A 380 4.47 -0.37 -18.04
CA PHE A 380 4.53 -1.27 -16.89
C PHE A 380 5.94 -1.30 -16.27
N ALA A 381 6.97 -1.47 -17.09
CA ALA A 381 8.36 -1.48 -16.64
C ALA A 381 8.79 -0.14 -16.02
N LEU A 382 8.33 1.00 -16.56
CA LEU A 382 8.59 2.32 -15.99
C LEU A 382 7.93 2.49 -14.61
N GLY A 383 6.68 2.05 -14.44
CA GLY A 383 6.01 2.07 -13.14
C GLY A 383 6.74 1.22 -12.10
N LEU A 384 7.20 0.03 -12.50
CA LEU A 384 8.03 -0.84 -11.66
C LEU A 384 9.37 -0.17 -11.30
N ALA A 385 10.10 0.32 -12.30
CA ALA A 385 11.42 0.93 -12.14
C ALA A 385 11.39 2.16 -11.24
N LEU A 386 10.33 2.98 -11.31
CA LEU A 386 10.16 4.14 -10.42
C LEU A 386 10.15 3.73 -8.94
N MET A 387 9.42 2.66 -8.61
CA MET A 387 9.36 2.18 -7.22
C MET A 387 10.66 1.51 -6.79
N LEU A 388 11.35 0.81 -7.70
CA LEU A 388 12.67 0.22 -7.40
C LEU A 388 13.73 1.29 -7.17
N ALA A 389 13.68 2.39 -7.93
CA ALA A 389 14.56 3.53 -7.73
C ALA A 389 14.34 4.14 -6.34
N GLN A 390 13.09 4.30 -5.91
CA GLN A 390 12.82 4.76 -4.55
C GLN A 390 13.27 3.76 -3.49
N ALA A 391 13.08 2.46 -3.71
CA ALA A 391 13.51 1.42 -2.76
C ALA A 391 15.04 1.37 -2.57
N SER A 392 15.81 2.05 -3.44
CA SER A 392 17.27 2.18 -3.33
C SER A 392 17.73 3.45 -2.61
N LEU A 393 16.81 4.36 -2.28
CA LEU A 393 17.05 5.52 -1.40
C LEU A 393 16.96 5.07 0.06
#